data_AF-A0A9J7XST0-F1
#
_entry.id   AF-A0A9J7XST0-F1
#
_cell.length_a   1.000
_cell.length_b   1.000
_cell.length_c   1.000
_cell.angle_alpha   90.00
_cell.angle_beta   90.00
_cell.angle_gamma   90.00
#
_symmetry.space_group_name_H-M   'P 1'
#
loop_
_entity.id
_entity.type
_entity.pdbx_description
1 polymer ?
#
loop_
_entity_poly.entity_id
_entity_poly.type
_entity_poly.pdbx_seq_one_letter_code
_entity_poly.pdbx_strand_id
1 'polypeptide(L)'
;MMQYQNGMIEGKYYFIIEMGKSQILRKEILCHLQKNRPGWMETHSVDVCDVILVFCPIVSRAGTDIDAALNELNTCPASKPAIFMVFHPTFDAEKIVLDSSRYIIRRNTLTVDCLFHEDKGLLKCKKNDEALTRVVHRFKPQFGEQVFGSDLLNVYAMCSTLQNSGSGVLNNIREQKKFRRIIIISVFTVSFICVIYGLSQLRRN
;
A
#
# COMPACT_ATOMS: atom_id res chain seq x y z
N MET A 1 -20.06 17.23 13.84
CA MET A 1 -18.85 18.05 13.62
C MET A 1 -18.10 17.45 12.44
N MET A 2 -17.99 18.19 11.33
CA MET A 2 -17.49 17.68 10.06
C MET A 2 -15.99 17.36 10.16
N GLN A 3 -15.60 16.11 9.91
CA GLN A 3 -14.20 15.75 9.75
C GLN A 3 -13.71 16.29 8.40
N TYR A 4 -12.89 17.34 8.44
CA TYR A 4 -12.21 17.88 7.27
C TYR A 4 -11.35 16.75 6.65
N GLN A 5 -11.49 16.50 5.35
CA GLN A 5 -10.65 15.51 4.67
C GLN A 5 -9.18 15.92 4.81
N ASN A 6 -8.42 15.09 5.53
CA ASN A 6 -6.98 15.17 5.68
C ASN A 6 -6.31 15.07 4.29
N GLY A 7 -5.67 16.14 3.81
CA GLY A 7 -5.10 16.23 2.45
C GLY A 7 -4.00 15.19 2.22
N MET A 8 -4.00 14.52 1.06
CA MET A 8 -3.08 13.42 0.71
C MET A 8 -1.61 13.79 0.91
N ILE A 9 -0.81 12.88 1.45
CA ILE A 9 0.62 13.12 1.66
C ILE A 9 1.36 12.94 0.34
N GLU A 10 2.14 13.96 -0.02
CA GLU A 10 3.03 13.99 -1.17
C GLU A 10 4.47 13.75 -0.69
N GLY A 11 5.28 13.05 -1.49
CA GLY A 11 6.67 12.79 -1.14
C GLY A 11 6.97 11.37 -0.61
N LYS A 12 8.21 11.20 -0.18
CA LYS A 12 8.86 9.91 0.12
C LYS A 12 9.73 9.94 1.37
N TYR A 13 9.97 11.11 1.96
CA TYR A 13 10.80 11.27 3.14
C TYR A 13 9.94 11.18 4.39
N TYR A 14 10.35 10.37 5.36
CA TYR A 14 9.65 10.26 6.63
C TYR A 14 10.61 10.47 7.81
N PHE A 15 10.10 11.05 8.90
CA PHE A 15 10.79 11.14 10.18
C PHE A 15 10.06 10.27 11.20
N ILE A 16 10.80 9.54 12.04
CA ILE A 16 10.20 8.64 13.04
C ILE A 16 10.36 9.22 14.43
N ILE A 17 9.24 9.33 15.15
CA ILE A 17 9.20 9.44 16.60
C ILE A 17 8.90 8.05 17.15
N GLU A 18 9.84 7.44 17.87
CA GLU A 18 9.68 6.11 18.44
C GLU A 18 9.58 6.19 19.97
N MET A 19 8.42 5.84 20.50
CA MET A 19 8.15 5.86 21.93
C MET A 19 8.49 4.50 22.53
N GLY A 20 9.70 4.34 23.06
CA GLY A 20 10.21 3.06 23.56
C GLY A 20 11.19 2.39 22.61
N LYS A 21 11.58 1.15 22.90
CA LYS A 21 12.61 0.41 22.14
C LYS A 21 12.08 -0.95 21.71
N SER A 22 11.46 -1.03 20.53
CA SER A 22 11.06 -2.32 19.93
C SER A 22 11.61 -2.45 18.52
N GLN A 23 12.79 -3.06 18.42
CA GLN A 23 13.47 -3.29 17.13
C GLN A 23 12.65 -4.19 16.19
N ILE A 24 11.91 -5.15 16.76
CA ILE A 24 11.03 -6.05 16.01
C ILE A 24 9.90 -5.25 15.35
N LEU A 25 9.18 -4.47 16.15
CA LEU A 25 8.08 -3.63 15.68
C LEU A 25 8.52 -2.68 14.57
N ARG A 26 9.62 -1.95 14.83
CA ARG A 26 10.20 -1.00 13.89
C ARG A 26 10.51 -1.68 12.55
N LYS A 27 11.21 -2.81 12.58
CA LYS A 27 11.60 -3.55 11.38
C LYS A 27 10.40 -4.00 10.57
N GLU A 28 9.35 -4.51 11.23
CA GLU A 28 8.17 -5.03 10.54
C GLU A 28 7.34 -3.93 9.88
N ILE A 29 7.10 -2.82 10.57
CA ILE A 29 6.38 -1.67 10.01
C ILE A 29 7.16 -1.13 8.80
N LEU A 30 8.47 -0.92 8.93
CA LEU A 30 9.27 -0.40 7.82
C LEU A 30 9.31 -1.37 6.63
N CYS A 31 9.41 -2.67 6.88
CA CYS A 31 9.33 -3.69 5.83
C CYS A 31 7.98 -3.65 5.10
N HIS A 32 6.87 -3.49 5.84
CA HIS A 32 5.54 -3.38 5.24
C HIS A 32 5.40 -2.10 4.40
N LEU A 33 5.86 -0.97 4.91
CA LEU A 33 5.81 0.31 4.20
C LEU A 33 6.66 0.29 2.93
N GLN A 34 7.89 -0.24 3.00
CA GLN A 34 8.79 -0.36 1.84
C GLN A 34 8.23 -1.27 0.75
N LYS A 35 7.57 -2.38 1.10
CA LYS A 35 6.94 -3.28 0.13
C LYS A 35 5.81 -2.60 -0.65
N ASN A 36 5.01 -1.79 0.04
CA ASN A 36 3.86 -1.12 -0.57
C ASN A 36 4.24 0.21 -1.24
N ARG A 37 5.32 0.87 -0.80
CA ARG A 37 5.82 2.12 -1.37
C ARG A 37 7.36 2.09 -1.44
N PRO A 38 7.92 1.50 -2.52
CA PRO A 38 9.36 1.52 -2.72
C PRO A 38 9.87 2.96 -2.87
N GLY A 39 11.13 3.20 -2.47
CA GLY A 39 11.78 4.51 -2.56
C GLY A 39 11.50 5.48 -1.41
N TRP A 40 10.68 5.08 -0.43
CA TRP A 40 10.55 5.79 0.83
C TRP A 40 11.86 5.77 1.62
N MET A 41 12.22 6.92 2.21
CA MET A 41 13.48 7.11 2.90
C MET A 41 13.26 7.75 4.27
N GLU A 42 13.89 7.15 5.27
CA GLU A 42 13.98 7.74 6.59
C GLU A 42 14.91 8.96 6.57
N THR A 43 14.54 9.98 7.33
CA THR A 43 15.33 11.19 7.55
C THR A 43 15.56 11.39 9.04
N HIS A 44 16.65 12.08 9.38
CA HIS A 44 16.98 12.44 10.76
C HIS A 44 16.57 13.87 11.13
N SER A 45 15.82 14.56 10.25
CA SER A 45 15.38 15.94 10.47
C SER A 45 13.90 16.09 10.10
N VAL A 46 13.14 16.68 11.01
CA VAL A 46 11.73 17.02 10.83
C VAL A 46 11.55 18.04 9.69
N ASP A 47 12.53 18.91 9.45
CA ASP A 47 12.44 19.95 8.42
C ASP A 47 12.38 19.36 7.01
N VAL A 48 13.17 18.29 6.80
CA VAL A 48 13.33 17.62 5.50
C VAL A 48 12.23 16.58 5.24
N CYS A 49 11.59 16.04 6.27
CA CYS A 49 10.60 14.98 6.10
C CYS A 49 9.30 15.47 5.46
N ASP A 50 8.64 14.63 4.67
CA ASP A 50 7.31 14.92 4.13
C ASP A 50 6.20 14.52 5.12
N VAL A 51 6.48 13.52 5.96
CA VAL A 51 5.56 12.97 6.96
C VAL A 51 6.28 12.56 8.23
N ILE A 52 5.61 12.70 9.37
CA ILE A 52 6.06 12.17 10.66
C ILE A 52 5.35 10.85 10.94
N LEU A 53 6.09 9.78 11.19
CA LEU A 53 5.57 8.51 11.69
C LEU A 53 5.79 8.45 13.20
N VAL A 54 4.73 8.31 13.97
CA VAL A 54 4.81 8.14 15.43
C VAL A 54 4.53 6.69 15.75
N PHE A 55 5.48 6.02 16.39
CA PHE A 55 5.33 4.67 16.90
C PHE A 55 5.07 4.72 18.40
N CYS A 56 3.86 4.35 18.80
CA CYS A 56 3.39 4.41 20.18
C CYS A 56 2.97 3.01 20.68
N PRO A 57 3.92 2.14 21.06
CA PRO A 57 3.60 0.93 21.80
C PRO A 57 3.03 1.27 23.18
N ILE A 58 1.92 0.65 23.53
CA ILE A 58 1.34 0.75 24.87
C ILE A 58 2.12 -0.19 25.79
N VAL A 59 2.80 0.37 26.78
CA VAL A 59 3.63 -0.36 27.74
C VAL A 59 3.09 -0.21 29.16
N SER A 60 2.64 1.00 29.50
CA SER A 60 2.10 1.31 30.81
C SER A 60 0.57 1.29 30.78
N ARG A 61 -0.01 2.36 30.24
CA ARG A 61 -1.45 2.61 30.12
C ARG A 61 -1.69 3.40 28.85
N ALA A 62 -2.73 3.00 28.12
CA ALA A 62 -3.04 3.60 26.81
C ALA A 62 -3.06 5.13 26.83
N GLY A 63 -3.77 5.74 27.79
CA GLY A 63 -3.82 7.21 27.90
C GLY A 63 -2.46 7.86 28.15
N THR A 64 -1.68 7.34 29.10
CA THR A 64 -0.37 7.91 29.46
C THR A 64 0.63 7.82 28.31
N ASP A 65 0.72 6.64 27.66
CA ASP A 65 1.66 6.44 26.56
C ASP A 65 1.25 7.26 25.32
N ILE A 66 -0.06 7.34 25.01
CA ILE A 66 -0.59 8.18 23.93
C ILE A 66 -0.32 9.67 24.21
N ASP A 67 -0.55 10.15 25.43
CA ASP A 67 -0.33 11.55 25.79
C ASP A 67 1.16 11.91 25.68
N ALA A 68 2.06 11.05 26.13
CA ALA A 68 3.49 11.25 25.99
C ALA A 68 3.91 11.32 24.51
N ALA A 69 3.45 10.38 23.69
CA ALA A 69 3.71 10.33 22.26
C ALA A 69 3.14 11.55 21.50
N LEU A 70 1.94 12.00 21.88
CA LEU A 70 1.30 13.18 21.32
C LEU A 70 2.02 14.47 21.72
N ASN A 71 2.50 14.56 22.95
CA ASN A 71 3.32 15.70 23.41
C ASN A 71 4.61 15.79 22.60
N GLU A 72 5.29 14.67 22.34
CA GLU A 72 6.48 14.66 21.48
C GLU A 72 6.14 15.10 20.05
N LEU A 73 5.06 14.57 19.46
CA LEU A 73 4.61 15.00 18.12
C LEU A 73 4.26 16.50 18.06
N ASN A 74 3.74 17.07 19.15
CA ASN A 74 3.38 18.47 19.22
C ASN A 74 4.59 19.42 19.25
N THR A 75 5.80 18.91 19.51
CA THR A 75 7.04 19.69 19.31
C THR A 75 7.34 19.93 17.83
N CYS A 76 6.78 19.11 16.93
CA CYS A 76 6.96 19.23 15.49
C CYS A 76 5.94 20.21 14.85
N PRO A 77 6.29 20.88 13.73
CA PRO A 77 5.43 21.88 13.08
C PRO A 77 4.03 21.33 12.76
N ALA A 78 2.97 22.02 13.20
CA ALA A 78 1.57 21.60 13.02
C ALA A 78 1.13 21.41 11.55
N SER A 79 1.85 22.03 10.60
CA SER A 79 1.63 21.88 9.17
C SER A 79 2.08 20.53 8.62
N LYS A 80 3.06 19.86 9.25
CA LYS A 80 3.56 18.56 8.80
C LYS A 80 2.51 17.47 9.07
N PRO A 81 2.12 16.68 8.05
CA PRO A 81 1.23 15.55 8.25
C PRO A 81 1.89 14.50 9.14
N ALA A 82 1.08 13.82 9.93
CA ALA A 82 1.53 12.76 10.81
C ALA A 82 0.70 11.49 10.66
N ILE A 83 1.34 10.35 10.90
CA ILE A 83 0.70 9.06 11.02
C ILE A 83 1.04 8.52 12.39
N PHE A 84 0.04 8.43 13.24
CA PHE A 84 0.15 8.03 14.62
C PHE A 84 -0.28 6.58 14.76
N MET A 85 0.69 5.69 14.96
CA MET A 85 0.46 4.24 15.06
C MET A 85 0.51 3.82 16.53
N VAL A 86 -0.63 3.40 17.07
CA VAL A 86 -0.75 2.87 18.43
C VAL A 86 -0.65 1.35 18.40
N PHE A 87 0.30 0.77 19.14
CA PHE A 87 0.50 -0.67 19.19
C PHE A 87 0.02 -1.23 20.51
N HIS A 88 -1.08 -1.98 20.47
CA HIS A 88 -1.71 -2.58 21.64
C HIS A 88 -1.12 -3.97 21.90
N PRO A 89 -0.45 -4.19 23.05
CA PRO A 89 0.09 -5.50 23.39
C PRO A 89 -1.05 -6.48 23.63
N THR A 90 -1.01 -7.61 22.92
CA THR A 90 -1.96 -8.71 23.10
C THR A 90 -1.50 -9.98 22.38
N PHE A 91 -1.96 -11.13 22.88
CA PHE A 91 -1.87 -12.42 22.20
C PHE A 91 -3.11 -12.70 21.33
N ASP A 92 -4.20 -11.96 21.54
CA ASP A 92 -5.50 -12.17 20.90
C ASP A 92 -5.60 -11.32 19.62
N ALA A 93 -5.63 -11.99 18.47
CA ALA A 93 -5.73 -11.38 17.15
C ALA A 93 -7.12 -10.75 16.86
N GLU A 94 -8.13 -11.08 17.66
CA GLU A 94 -9.50 -10.57 17.54
C GLU A 94 -9.83 -9.52 18.60
N LYS A 95 -8.86 -9.16 19.45
CA LYS A 95 -9.04 -8.18 20.52
C LYS A 95 -9.61 -6.86 19.98
N ILE A 96 -10.76 -6.49 20.54
CA ILE A 96 -11.37 -5.19 20.29
C ILE A 96 -10.63 -4.16 21.15
N VAL A 97 -10.11 -3.13 20.50
CA VAL A 97 -9.47 -1.99 21.16
C VAL A 97 -10.26 -0.72 20.85
N LEU A 98 -10.27 0.20 21.81
CA LEU A 98 -10.87 1.51 21.62
C LEU A 98 -10.13 2.28 20.52
N ASP A 99 -10.88 3.07 19.76
CA ASP A 99 -10.34 3.93 18.71
C ASP A 99 -9.51 5.06 19.33
N SER A 100 -8.20 4.99 19.15
CA SER A 100 -7.26 5.94 19.75
C SER A 100 -7.34 7.33 19.12
N SER A 101 -7.98 7.49 17.95
CA SER A 101 -8.16 8.81 17.31
C SER A 101 -8.89 9.81 18.20
N ARG A 102 -9.71 9.31 19.16
CA ARG A 102 -10.44 10.13 20.14
C ARG A 102 -9.53 10.94 21.06
N TYR A 103 -8.28 10.50 21.25
CA TYR A 103 -7.30 11.17 22.09
C TYR A 103 -6.34 12.07 21.30
N ILE A 104 -6.40 12.02 19.96
CA ILE A 104 -5.48 12.77 19.09
C ILE A 104 -6.17 14.05 18.59
N ILE A 105 -5.86 15.17 19.24
CA ILE A 105 -6.45 16.48 18.93
C ILE A 105 -5.71 17.19 17.78
N ARG A 106 -4.48 16.75 17.46
CA ARG A 106 -3.64 17.37 16.44
C ARG A 106 -4.20 17.15 15.03
N ARG A 107 -4.46 18.25 14.32
CA ARG A 107 -4.92 18.23 12.91
C ARG A 107 -3.89 17.55 11.99
N ASN A 108 -4.34 17.14 10.80
CA ASN A 108 -3.50 16.49 9.79
C ASN A 108 -2.79 15.21 10.27
N THR A 109 -3.36 14.55 11.28
CA THR A 109 -2.85 13.30 11.83
C THR A 109 -3.80 12.16 11.46
N LEU A 110 -3.27 11.11 10.82
CA LEU A 110 -3.97 9.84 10.66
C LEU A 110 -3.63 8.95 11.85
N THR A 111 -4.63 8.52 12.61
CA THR A 111 -4.42 7.56 13.71
C THR A 111 -4.80 6.15 13.27
N VAL A 112 -3.94 5.19 13.58
CA VAL A 112 -4.22 3.76 13.36
C VAL A 112 -3.86 2.95 14.61
N ASP A 113 -4.72 1.99 14.92
CA ASP A 113 -4.53 1.05 16.01
C ASP A 113 -4.12 -0.31 15.47
N CYS A 114 -3.02 -0.84 15.96
CA CYS A 114 -2.46 -2.13 15.57
C CYS A 114 -2.33 -3.04 16.81
N LEU A 115 -2.49 -4.35 16.62
CA LEU A 115 -2.24 -5.36 17.64
C LEU A 115 -0.82 -5.90 17.48
N PHE A 116 -0.10 -6.00 18.60
CA PHE A 116 1.30 -6.39 18.64
C PHE A 116 1.56 -7.38 19.76
N HIS A 117 2.54 -8.25 19.56
CA HIS A 117 3.06 -9.17 20.54
C HIS A 117 4.58 -9.06 20.57
N GLU A 118 5.17 -8.96 21.77
CA GLU A 118 6.60 -8.68 21.94
C GLU A 118 7.51 -9.66 21.17
N ASP A 119 7.30 -10.96 21.32
CA ASP A 119 8.11 -11.96 20.62
C ASP A 119 7.76 -12.17 19.13
N LYS A 120 6.49 -11.96 18.76
CA LYS A 120 5.97 -12.33 17.42
C LYS A 120 5.86 -11.16 16.46
N GLY A 121 5.96 -9.93 16.95
CA GLY A 121 5.73 -8.74 16.16
C GLY A 121 4.24 -8.40 16.02
N LEU A 122 3.90 -7.75 14.90
CA LEU A 122 2.54 -7.45 14.49
C LEU A 122 1.75 -8.73 14.28
N LEU A 123 0.56 -8.79 14.87
CA LEU A 123 -0.33 -9.92 14.65
C LEU A 123 -0.85 -9.92 13.21
N LYS A 124 -0.98 -11.11 12.63
CA LYS A 124 -1.66 -11.30 11.34
C LYS A 124 -3.17 -11.30 11.59
N CYS A 125 -3.81 -10.15 11.43
CA CYS A 125 -5.24 -10.00 11.63
C CYS A 125 -5.83 -8.91 10.74
N LYS A 126 -7.13 -9.01 10.48
CA LYS A 126 -7.89 -8.05 9.68
C LYS A 126 -7.69 -6.60 10.14
N LYS A 127 -7.64 -6.38 11.46
CA LYS A 127 -7.44 -5.04 12.03
C LYS A 127 -6.10 -4.43 11.61
N ASN A 128 -5.02 -5.20 11.65
CA ASN A 128 -3.69 -4.75 11.25
C ASN A 128 -3.61 -4.55 9.73
N ASP A 129 -4.20 -5.45 8.94
CA ASP A 129 -4.26 -5.32 7.49
C ASP A 129 -4.99 -4.03 7.07
N GLU A 130 -6.13 -3.75 7.68
CA GLU A 130 -6.89 -2.52 7.46
C GLU A 130 -6.12 -1.27 7.93
N ALA A 131 -5.50 -1.33 9.11
CA ALA A 131 -4.69 -0.24 9.65
C ALA A 131 -3.55 0.14 8.70
N LEU A 132 -2.76 -0.85 8.26
CA LEU A 132 -1.64 -0.65 7.35
C LEU A 132 -2.10 -0.21 5.95
N THR A 133 -3.24 -0.74 5.47
CA THR A 133 -3.86 -0.27 4.22
C THR A 133 -4.23 1.21 4.30
N ARG A 134 -4.82 1.67 5.42
CA ARG A 134 -5.12 3.11 5.62
C ARG A 134 -3.85 3.95 5.63
N VAL A 135 -2.77 3.45 6.23
CA VAL A 135 -1.46 4.11 6.20
C VAL A 135 -1.00 4.29 4.77
N VAL A 136 -1.01 3.24 3.94
CA VAL A 136 -0.59 3.32 2.53
C VAL A 136 -1.49 4.27 1.73
N HIS A 137 -2.82 4.19 1.91
CA HIS A 137 -3.79 5.05 1.22
C HIS A 137 -3.74 6.52 1.65
N ARG A 138 -3.09 6.85 2.76
CA ARG A 138 -2.91 8.24 3.19
C ARG A 138 -2.07 9.07 2.22
N PHE A 139 -1.30 8.39 1.38
CA PHE A 139 -0.37 9.00 0.46
C PHE A 139 -0.90 8.98 -0.96
N LYS A 140 -0.50 9.97 -1.76
CA LYS A 140 -0.81 9.95 -3.19
C LYS A 140 -0.27 8.66 -3.81
N PRO A 141 -1.04 7.99 -4.67
CA PRO A 141 -0.50 6.92 -5.49
C PRO A 141 0.77 7.45 -6.13
N GLN A 142 1.91 6.79 -5.90
CA GLN A 142 3.01 7.00 -6.81
C GLN A 142 2.45 6.50 -8.13
N PHE A 143 2.30 7.35 -9.13
CA PHE A 143 2.19 6.87 -10.51
C PHE A 143 3.51 6.17 -10.78
N GLY A 144 3.63 4.94 -10.27
CA GLY A 144 4.51 3.98 -10.85
C GLY A 144 4.01 3.87 -12.27
N GLU A 145 4.94 4.06 -13.19
CA GLU A 145 4.88 3.56 -14.54
C GLU A 145 4.67 2.04 -14.48
N GLN A 146 3.49 1.60 -14.03
CA GLN A 146 2.94 0.30 -14.31
C GLN A 146 2.16 0.48 -15.61
N VAL A 147 2.93 0.46 -16.69
CA VAL A 147 2.64 -0.28 -17.92
C VAL A 147 1.15 -0.65 -18.09
N PHE A 148 0.31 0.33 -18.40
CA PHE A 148 -1.06 0.11 -18.89
C PHE A 148 -1.47 1.19 -19.91
N GLY A 149 -0.49 1.72 -20.65
CA GLY A 149 -0.73 2.60 -21.79
C GLY A 149 0.16 2.27 -22.99
N SER A 150 1.43 1.99 -22.77
CA SER A 150 2.40 1.67 -23.83
C SER A 150 2.27 0.23 -24.35
N ASP A 151 1.91 -0.72 -23.51
CA ASP A 151 1.85 -2.13 -23.91
C ASP A 151 0.63 -2.46 -24.77
N LEU A 152 -0.50 -1.76 -24.64
CA LEU A 152 -1.63 -1.97 -25.55
C LEU A 152 -1.32 -1.46 -26.96
N LEU A 153 -0.65 -0.30 -27.08
CA LEU A 153 -0.19 0.23 -28.36
C LEU A 153 0.92 -0.63 -28.95
N ASN A 154 1.85 -1.14 -28.14
CA ASN A 154 2.90 -2.04 -28.59
C ASN A 154 2.35 -3.42 -28.97
N VAL A 155 1.39 -3.97 -28.22
CA VAL A 155 0.69 -5.22 -28.55
C VAL A 155 -0.14 -5.04 -29.82
N TYR A 156 -0.84 -3.92 -29.96
CA TYR A 156 -1.59 -3.58 -31.18
C TYR A 156 -0.64 -3.40 -32.39
N ALA A 157 0.45 -2.66 -32.23
CA ALA A 157 1.47 -2.43 -33.27
C ALA A 157 2.20 -3.73 -33.64
N MET A 158 2.47 -4.60 -32.66
CA MET A 158 3.08 -5.90 -32.89
C MET A 158 2.12 -6.83 -33.64
N CYS A 159 0.83 -6.83 -33.28
CA CYS A 159 -0.22 -7.56 -34.00
C CYS A 159 -0.40 -7.04 -35.44
N SER A 160 -0.39 -5.73 -35.67
CA SER A 160 -0.50 -5.17 -37.03
C SER A 160 0.75 -5.43 -37.88
N THR A 161 1.94 -5.51 -37.27
CA THR A 161 3.19 -5.85 -37.98
C THR A 161 3.26 -7.35 -38.33
N LEU A 162 2.64 -8.21 -37.52
CA LEU A 162 2.52 -9.65 -37.79
C LEU A 162 1.45 -9.99 -38.84
N GLN A 163 0.43 -9.13 -39.01
CA GLN A 163 -0.56 -9.29 -40.09
C GLN A 163 -0.01 -8.88 -41.46
N ASN A 164 1.04 -8.04 -41.50
CA ASN A 164 1.64 -7.53 -42.74
C ASN A 164 2.95 -8.21 -43.14
N SER A 165 3.55 -9.02 -42.26
CA SER A 165 4.75 -9.78 -42.61
C SER A 165 4.36 -11.16 -43.10
N GLY A 166 4.68 -11.44 -44.37
CA GLY A 166 4.51 -12.75 -44.99
C GLY A 166 5.18 -13.87 -44.17
N SER A 167 4.74 -15.10 -44.43
CA SER A 167 4.88 -16.37 -43.71
C SER A 167 6.27 -16.80 -43.19
N GLY A 168 7.32 -15.99 -43.29
CA GLY A 168 8.71 -16.34 -42.96
C GLY A 168 9.18 -16.03 -41.53
N VAL A 169 8.42 -15.27 -40.72
CA VAL A 169 8.90 -14.79 -39.39
C VAL A 169 8.55 -15.73 -38.22
N LEU A 170 7.69 -16.73 -38.45
CA LEU A 170 7.14 -17.60 -37.40
C LEU A 170 8.14 -18.60 -36.77
N ASN A 171 9.35 -18.78 -37.32
CA ASN A 171 10.26 -19.83 -36.88
C ASN A 171 11.18 -19.47 -35.71
N ASN A 172 11.26 -18.20 -35.29
CA ASN A 172 12.24 -17.77 -34.27
C ASN A 172 11.67 -17.54 -32.85
N ILE A 173 10.39 -17.80 -32.62
CA ILE A 173 9.74 -17.63 -31.30
C ILE A 173 9.53 -19.01 -30.65
N ARG A 174 10.60 -19.80 -30.50
CA ARG A 174 10.53 -21.13 -29.85
C ARG A 174 11.04 -21.17 -28.41
N GLU A 175 11.65 -20.10 -27.88
CA GLU A 175 12.36 -20.13 -26.59
C GLU A 175 11.84 -19.15 -25.52
N GLN A 176 10.54 -19.13 -25.25
CA GLN A 176 9.99 -18.47 -24.05
C GLN A 176 8.83 -19.27 -23.45
N LYS A 177 9.14 -20.27 -22.62
CA LYS A 177 8.14 -21.15 -21.96
C LYS A 177 7.15 -20.40 -21.06
N LYS A 178 7.50 -19.20 -20.55
CA LYS A 178 6.58 -18.32 -19.80
C LYS A 178 5.53 -17.64 -20.70
N PHE A 179 5.88 -17.34 -21.95
CA PHE A 179 5.02 -16.65 -22.91
C PHE A 179 3.92 -17.59 -23.47
N ARG A 180 4.21 -18.88 -23.60
CA ARG A 180 3.23 -19.89 -24.04
C ARG A 180 1.97 -19.95 -23.16
N ARG A 181 2.10 -19.87 -21.82
CA ARG A 181 0.92 -19.92 -20.94
C ARG A 181 0.02 -18.70 -21.11
N ILE A 182 0.60 -17.53 -21.35
CA ILE A 182 -0.13 -16.28 -21.50
C ILE A 182 -0.76 -16.18 -22.89
N ILE A 183 -0.03 -16.54 -23.95
CA ILE A 183 -0.59 -16.59 -25.32
C ILE A 183 -1.74 -17.60 -25.41
N ILE A 184 -1.58 -18.77 -24.80
CA ILE A 184 -2.63 -19.80 -24.86
C ILE A 184 -3.92 -19.28 -24.21
N ILE A 185 -3.83 -18.61 -23.05
CA ILE A 185 -5.00 -18.03 -22.37
C ILE A 185 -5.63 -16.88 -23.19
N SER A 186 -4.83 -16.03 -23.84
CA SER A 186 -5.35 -14.93 -24.66
C SER A 186 -6.00 -15.40 -25.96
N VAL A 187 -5.45 -16.45 -26.61
CA VAL A 187 -6.02 -17.02 -27.83
C VAL A 187 -7.33 -17.78 -27.54
N PHE A 188 -7.42 -18.48 -26.41
CA PHE A 188 -8.65 -19.18 -26.02
C PHE A 188 -9.79 -18.22 -25.64
N THR A 189 -9.49 -17.11 -24.96
CA THR A 189 -10.51 -16.11 -24.59
C THR A 189 -11.06 -15.37 -25.81
N VAL A 190 -10.20 -14.97 -26.75
CA VAL A 190 -10.64 -14.31 -28.00
C VAL A 190 -11.44 -15.26 -28.89
N SER A 191 -11.03 -16.53 -29.01
CA SER A 191 -11.76 -17.53 -29.80
C SER A 191 -13.13 -17.85 -29.18
N PHE A 192 -13.22 -17.94 -27.85
CA PHE A 192 -14.47 -18.21 -27.15
C PHE A 192 -15.46 -17.03 -27.27
N ILE A 193 -14.96 -15.80 -27.20
CA ILE A 193 -15.77 -14.59 -27.42
C ILE A 193 -16.28 -14.55 -28.87
N CYS A 194 -15.44 -14.85 -29.86
CA CYS A 194 -15.84 -14.89 -31.26
C CYS A 194 -16.87 -15.99 -31.56
N VAL A 195 -16.76 -17.17 -30.93
CA VAL A 195 -17.74 -18.26 -31.09
C VAL A 195 -19.07 -17.89 -30.43
N ILE A 196 -19.05 -17.29 -29.23
CA ILE A 196 -20.29 -16.81 -28.57
C ILE A 196 -20.95 -15.72 -29.40
N TYR A 197 -20.18 -14.75 -29.90
CA TYR A 197 -20.71 -13.69 -30.75
C TYR A 197 -21.26 -14.24 -32.07
N GLY A 198 -20.54 -15.15 -32.74
CA GLY A 198 -20.99 -15.76 -33.99
C GLY A 198 -22.28 -16.56 -33.83
N LEU A 199 -22.39 -17.39 -32.78
CA LEU A 199 -23.59 -18.16 -32.47
C LEU A 199 -24.77 -17.24 -32.07
N SER A 200 -24.51 -16.12 -31.42
CA SER A 200 -25.54 -15.13 -31.06
C SER A 200 -26.13 -14.38 -32.26
N GLN A 201 -25.39 -14.31 -33.37
CA GLN A 201 -25.83 -13.69 -34.62
C GLN A 201 -26.52 -14.69 -35.55
N LEU A 202 -26.12 -15.96 -35.55
CA LEU A 202 -26.77 -17.04 -36.31
C LEU A 202 -28.15 -17.45 -35.75
N ARG A 203 -28.43 -17.22 -34.47
CA ARG A 203 -29.75 -17.49 -33.85
C ARG A 203 -30.79 -16.39 -34.10
N ARG A 204 -30.37 -15.26 -34.70
CA ARG A 204 -31.21 -14.07 -34.94
C ARG A 204 -31.68 -13.92 -36.39
N ASN A 205 -31.34 -14.86 -37.27
CA ASN A 205 -31.87 -15.02 -38.62
C ASN A 205 -32.59 -16.36 -38.73
#